data_AF-A0A9X3ET07-F1
#
_entry.id   AF-A0A9X3ET07-F1
#
_cell.length_a   1.000
_cell.length_b   1.000
_cell.length_c   1.000
_cell.angle_alpha   90.00
_cell.angle_beta   90.00
_cell.angle_gamma   90.00
#
_symmetry.space_group_name_H-M   'P 1'
#
loop_
_entity.id
_entity.type
_entity.pdbx_description
1 polymer ?
#
loop_
_entity_poly.entity_id
_entity_poly.type
_entity_poly.pdbx_seq_one_letter_code
_entity_poly.pdbx_strand_id
1 'polypeptide(L)'
;MLLLQVQKDMFRETGRKLGRAAVATICATTLAMPSVAMATEPEGPQPSTAETSEELNSQAQKHAAKAIEHFNNGAFVDSEEEFRRVAFFAPNWRPLHFNLAVLAEAQGKLGTAVSEYKEFRPHGSPDEQLVVDQRLDELGRRKMKISGAYKRQIALSATTMTLGLGSIGGAAALFAIMVRNSNRAEEYSNAADQAEAMIPDYESSPDYQTALQQQADDFRAEATDLTKRRTGMLYGGVYLAIFGLLLTAYSIIPLRNAIKSKRQLDGINLGKTRLKWNGGAGVTLRF
;
A
#
# COMPACT_ATOMS: atom_id res chain seq x y z
N MET A 1 -51.87 21.48 -1.64
CA MET A 1 -51.22 20.95 -2.85
C MET A 1 -49.82 21.53 -3.10
N LEU A 2 -49.61 22.86 -3.04
CA LEU A 2 -48.30 23.49 -3.31
C LEU A 2 -47.14 23.05 -2.37
N LEU A 3 -47.40 22.84 -1.07
CA LEU A 3 -46.38 22.39 -0.10
C LEU A 3 -45.84 20.97 -0.37
N LEU A 4 -46.70 20.07 -0.87
CA LEU A 4 -46.33 18.70 -1.24
C LEU A 4 -45.50 18.65 -2.53
N GLN A 5 -45.66 19.64 -3.42
CA GLN A 5 -44.88 19.76 -4.65
C GLN A 5 -43.43 20.18 -4.35
N VAL A 6 -43.25 21.20 -3.48
CA VAL A 6 -41.93 21.71 -3.08
C VAL A 6 -41.10 20.65 -2.35
N GLN A 7 -41.74 19.83 -1.51
CA GLN A 7 -41.04 18.77 -0.78
C GLN A 7 -40.56 17.63 -1.70
N LYS A 8 -41.32 17.30 -2.75
CA LYS A 8 -40.94 16.29 -3.76
C LYS A 8 -39.76 16.73 -4.62
N ASP A 9 -39.73 18.01 -5.02
CA ASP A 9 -38.65 18.53 -5.87
C ASP A 9 -37.33 18.65 -5.11
N MET A 10 -37.37 19.03 -3.82
CA MET A 10 -36.19 19.11 -2.97
C MET A 10 -35.53 17.72 -2.79
N PHE A 11 -36.33 16.66 -2.53
CA PHE A 11 -35.79 15.29 -2.39
C PHE A 11 -35.22 14.73 -3.70
N ARG A 12 -35.79 15.09 -4.86
CA ARG A 12 -35.29 14.66 -6.17
C ARG A 12 -33.92 15.27 -6.49
N GLU A 13 -33.67 16.49 -6.04
CA GLU A 13 -32.41 17.19 -6.30
C GLU A 13 -31.27 16.71 -5.39
N THR A 14 -31.56 16.39 -4.11
CA THR A 14 -30.55 15.85 -3.18
C THR A 14 -30.09 14.45 -3.58
N GLY A 15 -31.00 13.60 -4.06
CA GLY A 15 -30.67 12.23 -4.52
C GLY A 15 -29.76 12.21 -5.76
N ARG A 16 -29.93 13.16 -6.69
CA ARG A 16 -29.07 13.26 -7.89
C ARG A 16 -27.66 13.74 -7.58
N LYS A 17 -27.48 14.57 -6.54
CA LYS A 17 -26.15 15.07 -6.12
C LYS A 17 -25.33 13.99 -5.41
N LEU A 18 -25.95 13.14 -4.59
CA LEU A 18 -25.25 12.02 -3.94
C LEU A 18 -24.83 10.91 -4.92
N GLY A 19 -25.67 10.58 -5.91
CA GLY A 19 -25.36 9.54 -6.90
C GLY A 19 -24.15 9.86 -7.79
N ARG A 20 -23.90 11.14 -8.09
CA ARG A 20 -22.75 11.58 -8.90
C ARG A 20 -21.44 11.61 -8.11
N ALA A 21 -21.48 11.80 -6.79
CA ALA A 21 -20.29 11.81 -5.95
C ALA A 21 -19.70 10.40 -5.76
N ALA A 22 -20.53 9.38 -5.60
CA ALA A 22 -20.09 8.01 -5.34
C ALA A 22 -19.46 7.30 -6.56
N VAL A 23 -19.87 7.67 -7.78
CA VAL A 23 -19.31 7.08 -9.02
C VAL A 23 -17.95 7.69 -9.38
N ALA A 24 -17.70 8.96 -9.01
CA ALA A 24 -16.43 9.62 -9.30
C ALA A 24 -15.25 9.10 -8.46
N THR A 25 -15.51 8.57 -7.25
CA THR A 25 -14.44 8.13 -6.34
C THR A 25 -13.84 6.77 -6.71
N ILE A 26 -14.57 5.91 -7.42
CA ILE A 26 -14.10 4.57 -7.82
C ILE A 26 -13.26 4.63 -9.10
N CYS A 27 -13.49 5.60 -10.00
CA CYS A 27 -12.68 5.77 -11.22
C CYS A 27 -11.35 6.50 -11.01
N ALA A 28 -11.17 7.24 -9.90
CA ALA A 28 -9.93 7.98 -9.64
C ALA A 28 -8.77 7.09 -9.15
N THR A 29 -9.05 5.91 -8.60
CA THR A 29 -8.01 5.02 -8.02
C THR A 29 -7.39 4.04 -9.00
N THR A 30 -7.89 3.91 -10.23
CA THR A 30 -7.32 3.01 -11.25
C THR A 30 -6.33 3.68 -12.20
N LEU A 31 -6.16 5.01 -12.15
CA LEU A 31 -5.26 5.75 -13.05
C LEU A 31 -3.94 6.22 -12.41
N ALA A 32 -3.71 5.94 -11.13
CA ALA A 32 -2.41 6.17 -10.48
C ALA A 32 -1.60 4.87 -10.43
N MET A 33 -1.48 4.15 -11.56
CA MET A 33 -0.28 3.33 -11.71
C MET A 33 0.88 4.32 -11.83
N PRO A 34 1.91 4.26 -10.97
CA PRO A 34 3.14 4.94 -11.30
C PRO A 34 3.57 4.32 -12.61
N SER A 35 3.47 5.09 -13.69
CA SER A 35 4.21 4.84 -14.91
C SER A 35 5.64 4.67 -14.43
N VAL A 36 6.08 3.43 -14.31
CA VAL A 36 7.49 3.12 -14.33
C VAL A 36 7.86 3.43 -15.76
N ALA A 37 7.98 4.73 -16.06
CA ALA A 37 8.89 5.18 -17.06
C ALA A 37 10.17 4.46 -16.67
N MET A 38 10.49 3.41 -17.42
CA MET A 38 11.87 3.02 -17.57
C MET A 38 12.51 4.27 -18.12
N ALA A 39 12.92 5.15 -17.22
CA ALA A 39 13.97 6.09 -17.51
C ALA A 39 15.07 5.17 -18.00
N THR A 40 15.24 5.14 -19.32
CA THR A 40 16.51 4.83 -19.95
C THR A 40 17.52 5.51 -19.05
N GLU A 41 18.24 4.72 -18.25
CA GLU A 41 19.34 5.24 -17.43
C GLU A 41 20.14 6.06 -18.42
N PRO A 42 20.23 7.40 -18.26
CA PRO A 42 21.03 8.21 -19.15
C PRO A 42 22.39 7.54 -19.19
N GLU A 43 22.87 7.23 -20.40
CA GLU A 43 24.21 6.65 -20.57
C GLU A 43 25.13 7.46 -19.67
N GLY A 44 25.61 6.80 -18.61
CA GLY A 44 26.37 7.47 -17.56
C GLY A 44 27.51 8.24 -18.21
N PRO A 45 27.93 9.37 -17.62
CA PRO A 45 29.05 10.15 -18.14
C PRO A 45 30.17 9.20 -18.56
N GLN A 46 30.62 9.31 -19.82
CA GLN A 46 31.68 8.46 -20.35
C GLN A 46 32.83 8.41 -19.35
N PRO A 47 33.36 7.22 -19.03
CA PRO A 47 34.36 7.05 -17.99
C PRO A 47 35.49 8.04 -18.26
N SER A 48 35.68 8.96 -17.30
CA SER A 48 36.78 9.91 -17.30
C SER A 48 38.06 9.14 -17.57
N THR A 49 38.74 9.45 -18.67
CA THR A 49 40.05 8.85 -19.01
C THR A 49 41.18 9.43 -18.16
N ALA A 50 40.85 10.10 -17.04
CA ALA A 50 41.83 10.50 -16.06
C ALA A 50 42.59 9.26 -15.58
N GLU A 51 43.90 9.26 -15.75
CA GLU A 51 44.78 8.18 -15.32
C GLU A 51 44.49 7.82 -13.86
N THR A 52 44.08 6.57 -13.63
CA THR A 52 43.82 6.06 -12.28
C THR A 52 45.14 6.01 -11.52
N SER A 53 45.31 6.92 -10.57
CA SER A 53 46.49 6.94 -9.71
C SER A 53 46.42 5.79 -8.71
N GLU A 54 47.38 4.87 -8.75
CA GLU A 54 47.56 3.87 -7.69
C GLU A 54 48.15 4.48 -6.42
N GLU A 55 48.92 5.57 -6.57
CA GLU A 55 49.56 6.27 -5.45
C GLU A 55 48.55 7.13 -4.69
N LEU A 56 48.50 6.91 -3.37
CA LEU A 56 47.60 7.59 -2.46
C LEU A 56 48.35 8.69 -1.71
N ASN A 57 47.79 9.90 -1.66
CA ASN A 57 48.32 10.98 -0.82
C ASN A 57 48.45 10.48 0.65
N SER A 58 49.54 10.82 1.33
CA SER A 58 49.77 10.47 2.74
C SER A 58 48.59 10.77 3.67
N GLN A 59 47.84 11.85 3.40
CA GLN A 59 46.63 12.20 4.16
C GLN A 59 45.47 11.24 3.85
N ALA A 60 45.24 10.94 2.57
CA ALA A 60 44.24 9.97 2.13
C ALA A 60 44.55 8.56 2.68
N GLN A 61 45.82 8.18 2.76
CA GLN A 61 46.25 6.90 3.34
C GLN A 61 45.88 6.78 4.83
N LYS A 62 46.04 7.85 5.61
CA LYS A 62 45.63 7.89 7.02
C LYS A 62 44.11 7.69 7.17
N HIS A 63 43.31 8.36 6.33
CA HIS A 63 41.85 8.21 6.34
C HIS A 63 41.42 6.82 5.87
N ALA A 64 42.06 6.25 4.85
CA ALA A 64 41.77 4.89 4.37
C ALA A 64 42.05 3.84 5.44
N ALA A 65 43.17 3.96 6.17
CA ALA A 65 43.50 3.06 7.27
C ALA A 65 42.45 3.12 8.40
N LYS A 66 42.03 4.33 8.79
CA LYS A 66 40.95 4.52 9.77
C LYS A 66 39.62 3.96 9.29
N ALA A 67 39.27 4.18 8.02
CA ALA A 67 38.03 3.66 7.44
C ALA A 67 37.98 2.13 7.56
N ILE A 68 39.10 1.44 7.25
CA ILE A 68 39.22 -0.01 7.38
C ILE A 68 39.14 -0.45 8.85
N GLU A 69 39.77 0.27 9.77
CA GLU A 69 39.66 0.02 11.20
C GLU A 69 38.20 0.12 11.69
N HIS A 70 37.50 1.20 11.34
CA HIS A 70 36.08 1.38 11.64
C HIS A 70 35.22 0.27 11.02
N PHE A 71 35.50 -0.12 9.77
CA PHE A 71 34.80 -1.24 9.11
C PHE A 71 34.96 -2.55 9.90
N ASN A 72 36.20 -2.87 10.30
CA ASN A 72 36.52 -4.07 11.08
C ASN A 72 35.88 -4.08 12.48
N ASN A 73 35.68 -2.91 13.06
CA ASN A 73 34.98 -2.72 14.32
C ASN A 73 33.44 -2.75 14.16
N GLY A 74 32.93 -2.86 12.93
CA GLY A 74 31.50 -2.80 12.61
C GLY A 74 30.92 -1.38 12.72
N ALA A 75 31.78 -0.37 12.83
CA ALA A 75 31.42 1.05 12.84
C ALA A 75 31.26 1.56 11.40
N PHE A 76 30.26 1.03 10.69
CA PHE A 76 30.10 1.28 9.26
C PHE A 76 29.80 2.75 8.91
N VAL A 77 29.17 3.50 9.81
CA VAL A 77 28.87 4.93 9.58
C VAL A 77 30.18 5.74 9.60
N ASP A 78 31.00 5.54 10.63
CA ASP A 78 32.30 6.20 10.75
C ASP A 78 33.25 5.80 9.60
N SER A 79 33.20 4.53 9.19
CA SER A 79 33.94 4.02 8.03
C SER A 79 33.55 4.74 6.73
N GLU A 80 32.26 5.00 6.52
CA GLU A 80 31.75 5.74 5.36
C GLU A 80 32.25 7.19 5.36
N GLU A 81 32.22 7.84 6.51
CA GLU A 81 32.72 9.21 6.65
C GLU A 81 34.22 9.31 6.34
N GLU A 82 35.02 8.34 6.82
CA GLU A 82 36.46 8.31 6.53
C GLU A 82 36.73 8.00 5.05
N PHE A 83 36.00 7.08 4.40
CA PHE A 83 36.13 6.88 2.95
C PHE A 83 35.67 8.09 2.13
N ARG A 84 34.68 8.87 2.57
CA ARG A 84 34.33 10.14 1.89
C ARG A 84 35.48 11.15 1.97
N ARG A 85 36.25 11.16 3.06
CA ARG A 85 37.48 11.96 3.15
C ARG A 85 38.55 11.45 2.19
N VAL A 86 38.69 10.12 2.02
CA VAL A 86 39.57 9.54 1.00
C VAL A 86 39.14 9.99 -0.40
N ALA A 87 37.84 9.92 -0.72
CA ALA A 87 37.29 10.39 -1.99
C ALA A 87 37.57 11.87 -2.26
N PHE A 88 37.56 12.72 -1.22
CA PHE A 88 37.92 14.13 -1.35
C PHE A 88 39.38 14.34 -1.73
N PHE A 89 40.31 13.57 -1.14
CA PHE A 89 41.75 13.74 -1.40
C PHE A 89 42.25 12.97 -2.63
N ALA A 90 41.59 11.87 -2.99
CA ALA A 90 41.99 10.99 -4.09
C ALA A 90 40.74 10.37 -4.77
N PRO A 91 39.97 11.16 -5.54
CA PRO A 91 38.73 10.70 -6.16
C PRO A 91 38.96 9.59 -7.19
N ASN A 92 40.14 9.54 -7.81
CA ASN A 92 40.50 8.54 -8.82
C ASN A 92 41.26 7.33 -8.23
N TRP A 93 41.31 7.20 -6.90
CA TRP A 93 41.99 6.07 -6.26
C TRP A 93 41.21 4.78 -6.50
N ARG A 94 41.72 3.93 -7.39
CA ARG A 94 41.04 2.71 -7.85
C ARG A 94 40.43 1.85 -6.72
N PRO A 95 41.13 1.51 -5.62
CA PRO A 95 40.56 0.72 -4.52
C PRO A 95 39.42 1.40 -3.75
N LEU A 96 39.21 2.71 -3.89
CA LEU A 96 38.16 3.45 -3.21
C LEU A 96 36.78 2.87 -3.52
N HIS A 97 36.44 2.76 -4.80
CA HIS A 97 35.13 2.29 -5.26
C HIS A 97 34.86 0.86 -4.82
N PHE A 98 35.87 -0.03 -4.87
CA PHE A 98 35.73 -1.39 -4.35
C PHE A 98 35.43 -1.41 -2.84
N ASN A 99 36.16 -0.61 -2.06
CA ASN A 99 35.98 -0.55 -0.62
C ASN A 99 34.63 0.09 -0.23
N LEU A 100 34.21 1.14 -0.94
CA LEU A 100 32.88 1.76 -0.78
C LEU A 100 31.77 0.78 -1.17
N ALA A 101 31.95 -0.01 -2.22
CA ALA A 101 30.98 -1.03 -2.63
C ALA A 101 30.79 -2.09 -1.53
N VAL A 102 31.89 -2.59 -0.95
CA VAL A 102 31.84 -3.57 0.14
C VAL A 102 31.25 -2.96 1.41
N LEU A 103 31.61 -1.73 1.74
CA LEU A 103 31.03 -1.00 2.86
C LEU A 103 29.52 -0.83 2.67
N ALA A 104 29.06 -0.42 1.49
CA ALA A 104 27.65 -0.28 1.17
C ALA A 104 26.92 -1.63 1.21
N GLU A 105 27.54 -2.72 0.76
CA GLU A 105 26.99 -4.07 0.90
C GLU A 105 26.83 -4.46 2.38
N ALA A 106 27.82 -4.15 3.22
CA ALA A 106 27.78 -4.44 4.66
C ALA A 106 26.69 -3.63 5.39
N GLN A 107 26.44 -2.40 4.96
CA GLN A 107 25.33 -1.57 5.43
C GLN A 107 23.98 -2.02 4.85
N GLY A 108 23.96 -2.81 3.78
CA GLY A 108 22.75 -3.24 3.08
C GLY A 108 22.22 -2.26 2.06
N LYS A 109 22.99 -1.22 1.74
CA LYS A 109 22.69 -0.26 0.68
C LYS A 109 22.99 -0.89 -0.69
N LEU A 110 22.22 -1.91 -1.07
CA LEU A 110 22.49 -2.73 -2.27
C LEU A 110 22.56 -1.90 -3.56
N GLY A 111 21.79 -0.81 -3.65
CA GLY A 111 21.83 0.12 -4.79
C GLY A 111 23.18 0.82 -4.92
N THR A 112 23.67 1.39 -3.82
CA THR A 112 24.98 2.04 -3.75
C THR A 112 26.10 1.04 -4.01
N ALA A 113 26.04 -0.15 -3.40
CA ALA A 113 27.03 -1.20 -3.63
C ALA A 113 27.15 -1.58 -5.13
N VAL A 114 26.03 -1.72 -5.83
CA VAL A 114 26.01 -1.98 -7.27
C VAL A 114 26.63 -0.84 -8.08
N SER A 115 26.35 0.42 -7.72
CA SER A 115 26.92 1.59 -8.39
C SER A 115 28.44 1.61 -8.27
N GLU A 116 28.95 1.48 -7.05
CA GLU A 116 30.38 1.50 -6.74
C GLU A 116 31.12 0.32 -7.37
N TYR A 117 30.52 -0.88 -7.40
CA TYR A 117 31.09 -2.02 -8.12
C TYR A 117 31.15 -1.78 -9.63
N LYS A 118 30.15 -1.14 -10.22
CA LYS A 118 30.16 -0.78 -11.65
C LYS A 118 31.24 0.26 -11.97
N GLU A 119 31.48 1.22 -11.07
CA GLU A 119 32.54 2.23 -11.19
C GLU A 119 33.94 1.62 -11.05
N PHE A 120 34.10 0.63 -10.17
CA PHE A 120 35.37 -0.11 -10.02
C PHE A 120 35.68 -1.03 -11.22
N ARG A 121 34.65 -1.68 -11.79
CA ARG A 121 34.77 -2.69 -12.85
C ARG A 121 35.72 -2.35 -14.01
N PRO A 122 35.65 -1.17 -14.68
CA PRO A 122 36.52 -0.86 -15.81
C PRO A 122 38.01 -0.75 -15.44
N HIS A 123 38.34 -0.58 -14.16
CA HIS A 123 39.71 -0.39 -13.69
C HIS A 123 40.29 -1.64 -13.00
N GLY A 124 39.47 -2.67 -12.74
CA GLY A 124 39.93 -3.90 -12.10
C GLY A 124 40.79 -4.77 -13.02
N SER A 125 41.71 -5.55 -12.44
CA SER A 125 42.38 -6.64 -13.15
C SER A 125 41.37 -7.70 -13.62
N PRO A 126 41.69 -8.54 -14.60
CA PRO A 126 40.77 -9.60 -15.06
C PRO A 126 40.25 -10.51 -13.92
N ASP A 127 41.10 -10.82 -12.94
CA ASP A 127 40.74 -11.63 -11.77
C ASP A 127 39.80 -10.88 -10.81
N GLU A 128 40.05 -9.59 -10.57
CA GLU A 128 39.17 -8.74 -9.75
C GLU A 128 37.81 -8.53 -10.43
N GLN A 129 37.79 -8.36 -11.75
CA GLN A 129 36.55 -8.21 -12.53
C GLN A 129 35.65 -9.43 -12.38
N LEU A 130 36.20 -10.65 -12.36
CA LEU A 130 35.41 -11.87 -12.14
C LEU A 130 34.70 -11.85 -10.76
N VAL A 131 35.41 -11.42 -9.72
CA VAL A 131 34.83 -11.30 -8.36
C VAL A 131 33.75 -10.23 -8.32
N VAL A 132 33.96 -9.10 -8.98
CA VAL A 132 33.00 -7.99 -9.07
C VAL A 132 31.75 -8.41 -9.83
N ASP A 133 31.91 -9.10 -10.97
CA ASP A 133 30.79 -9.57 -11.80
C ASP A 133 29.96 -10.61 -11.04
N GLN A 134 30.61 -11.54 -10.32
CA GLN A 134 29.91 -12.45 -9.42
C GLN A 134 29.11 -11.69 -8.36
N ARG A 135 29.72 -10.68 -7.71
CA ARG A 135 29.05 -9.89 -6.68
C ARG A 135 27.89 -9.07 -7.23
N LEU A 136 28.02 -8.50 -8.43
CA LEU A 136 26.94 -7.77 -9.10
C LEU A 136 25.74 -8.67 -9.37
N ASP A 137 25.94 -9.91 -9.84
CA ASP A 137 24.86 -10.88 -10.02
C ASP A 137 24.20 -11.27 -8.68
N GLU A 138 24.99 -11.56 -7.65
CA GLU A 138 24.47 -11.87 -6.30
C GLU A 138 23.64 -10.71 -5.73
N LEU A 139 24.13 -9.47 -5.81
CA LEU A 139 23.41 -8.28 -5.38
C LEU A 139 22.14 -8.04 -6.20
N GLY A 140 22.20 -8.28 -7.52
CA GLY A 140 21.05 -8.22 -8.42
C GLY A 140 19.95 -9.20 -7.99
N ARG A 141 20.30 -10.46 -7.74
CA ARG A 141 19.36 -11.49 -7.24
C ARG A 141 18.78 -11.12 -5.88
N ARG A 142 19.60 -10.61 -4.95
CA ARG A 142 19.13 -10.15 -3.62
C ARG A 142 18.14 -8.99 -3.76
N LYS A 143 18.45 -7.97 -4.56
CA LYS A 143 17.58 -6.83 -4.83
C LYS A 143 16.25 -7.28 -5.48
N MET A 144 16.31 -8.20 -6.43
CA MET A 144 15.12 -8.75 -7.08
C MET A 144 14.24 -9.54 -6.09
N LYS A 145 14.84 -10.36 -5.21
CA LYS A 145 14.11 -11.10 -4.18
C LYS A 145 13.40 -10.17 -3.19
N ILE A 146 14.10 -9.14 -2.69
CA ILE A 146 13.53 -8.20 -1.72
C ILE A 146 12.44 -7.33 -2.37
N SER A 147 12.70 -6.80 -3.58
CA SER A 147 11.69 -6.01 -4.30
C SER A 147 10.47 -6.84 -4.71
N GLY A 148 10.66 -8.11 -5.08
CA GLY A 148 9.57 -9.04 -5.34
C GLY A 148 8.70 -9.31 -4.12
N ALA A 149 9.32 -9.55 -2.95
CA ALA A 149 8.59 -9.72 -1.69
C ALA A 149 7.81 -8.44 -1.30
N TYR A 150 8.44 -7.27 -1.45
CA TYR A 150 7.83 -5.97 -1.20
C TYR A 150 6.61 -5.71 -2.10
N LYS A 151 6.74 -5.94 -3.42
CA LYS A 151 5.62 -5.79 -4.38
C LYS A 151 4.45 -6.70 -4.04
N ARG A 152 4.72 -7.96 -3.69
CA ARG A 152 3.68 -8.92 -3.28
C ARG A 152 2.95 -8.47 -2.01
N GLN A 153 3.69 -7.96 -1.02
CA GLN A 153 3.08 -7.48 0.23
C GLN A 153 2.22 -6.23 0.02
N ILE A 154 2.68 -5.28 -0.80
CA ILE A 154 1.87 -4.10 -1.16
C ILE A 154 0.61 -4.52 -1.89
N ALA A 155 0.74 -5.36 -2.92
CA ALA A 155 -0.41 -5.82 -3.70
C ALA A 155 -1.45 -6.49 -2.78
N LEU A 156 -1.03 -7.39 -1.90
CA LEU A 156 -1.91 -8.04 -0.94
C LEU A 156 -2.56 -7.05 0.04
N SER A 157 -1.81 -6.08 0.55
CA SER A 157 -2.35 -5.04 1.45
C SER A 157 -3.37 -4.14 0.74
N ALA A 158 -3.11 -3.76 -0.52
CA ALA A 158 -4.00 -2.93 -1.31
C ALA A 158 -5.31 -3.68 -1.63
N THR A 159 -5.21 -4.93 -2.08
CA THR A 159 -6.40 -5.76 -2.35
C THR A 159 -7.24 -5.97 -1.09
N THR A 160 -6.61 -6.32 0.04
CA THR A 160 -7.34 -6.52 1.31
C THR A 160 -8.00 -5.24 1.82
N MET A 161 -7.32 -4.10 1.70
CA MET A 161 -7.89 -2.80 2.07
C MET A 161 -9.07 -2.41 1.16
N THR A 162 -8.96 -2.61 -0.14
CA THR A 162 -10.06 -2.35 -1.09
C THR A 162 -11.28 -3.22 -0.80
N LEU A 163 -11.08 -4.51 -0.51
CA LEU A 163 -12.16 -5.42 -0.12
C LEU A 163 -12.80 -5.02 1.21
N GLY A 164 -11.98 -4.63 2.20
CA GLY A 164 -12.46 -4.16 3.49
C GLY A 164 -13.32 -2.89 3.37
N LEU A 165 -12.82 -1.87 2.66
CA LEU A 165 -13.54 -0.62 2.41
C LEU A 165 -14.80 -0.83 1.55
N GLY A 166 -14.72 -1.69 0.53
CA GLY A 166 -15.88 -2.05 -0.29
C GLY A 166 -16.99 -2.72 0.54
N SER A 167 -16.61 -3.58 1.48
CA SER A 167 -17.56 -4.24 2.39
C SER A 167 -18.24 -3.24 3.33
N ILE A 168 -17.49 -2.27 3.86
CA ILE A 168 -18.04 -1.19 4.69
C ILE A 168 -19.00 -0.31 3.88
N GLY A 169 -18.64 0.05 2.64
CA GLY A 169 -19.51 0.79 1.73
C GLY A 169 -20.81 0.03 1.41
N GLY A 170 -20.71 -1.28 1.17
CA GLY A 170 -21.87 -2.15 0.98
C GLY A 170 -22.78 -2.21 2.21
N ALA A 171 -22.21 -2.31 3.41
CA ALA A 171 -22.97 -2.26 4.67
C ALA A 171 -23.72 -0.93 4.85
N ALA A 172 -23.09 0.21 4.53
CA ALA A 172 -23.74 1.52 4.60
C ALA A 172 -24.90 1.63 3.59
N ALA A 173 -24.74 1.10 2.38
CA ALA A 173 -25.81 1.06 1.39
C ALA A 173 -27.01 0.21 1.86
N LEU A 174 -26.75 -0.96 2.45
CA LEU A 174 -27.79 -1.79 3.06
C LEU A 174 -28.51 -1.07 4.19
N PHE A 175 -27.78 -0.35 5.04
CA PHE A 175 -28.39 0.44 6.10
C PHE A 175 -29.29 1.56 5.56
N ALA A 176 -28.89 2.24 4.48
CA ALA A 176 -29.73 3.25 3.83
C ALA A 176 -31.03 2.65 3.25
N ILE A 177 -30.95 1.48 2.61
CA ILE A 177 -32.14 0.75 2.13
C ILE A 177 -33.03 0.34 3.30
N MET A 178 -32.42 -0.11 4.41
CA MET A 178 -33.15 -0.48 5.63
C MET A 178 -33.97 0.69 6.19
N VAL A 179 -33.38 1.88 6.32
CA VAL A 179 -34.07 3.08 6.81
C VAL A 179 -35.25 3.43 5.90
N ARG A 180 -35.06 3.38 4.58
CA ARG A 180 -36.13 3.65 3.62
C ARG A 180 -37.29 2.64 3.73
N ASN A 181 -36.98 1.36 3.93
CA ASN A 181 -38.00 0.32 4.09
C ASN A 181 -38.73 0.43 5.43
N SER A 182 -38.07 0.91 6.48
CA SER A 182 -38.73 1.19 7.77
C SER A 182 -39.82 2.25 7.61
N ASN A 183 -39.50 3.37 6.97
CA ASN A 183 -40.49 4.44 6.75
C ASN A 183 -41.68 3.95 5.91
N ARG A 184 -41.42 3.11 4.89
CA ARG A 184 -42.50 2.50 4.09
C ARG A 184 -43.36 1.54 4.88
N ALA A 185 -42.78 0.71 5.75
CA ALA A 185 -43.54 -0.20 6.60
C ALA A 185 -44.49 0.58 7.53
N GLU A 186 -44.03 1.70 8.09
CA GLU A 186 -44.86 2.60 8.90
C GLU A 186 -45.98 3.25 8.05
N GLU A 187 -45.69 3.71 6.83
CA GLU A 187 -46.70 4.23 5.90
C GLU A 187 -47.79 3.19 5.60
N TYR A 188 -47.42 1.93 5.30
CA TYR A 188 -48.37 0.85 5.05
C TYR A 188 -49.17 0.46 6.29
N SER A 189 -48.55 0.42 7.46
CA SER A 189 -49.26 0.17 8.73
C SER A 189 -50.32 1.24 8.99
N ASN A 190 -49.94 2.52 8.85
CA ASN A 190 -50.87 3.63 9.03
C ASN A 190 -52.00 3.62 7.98
N ALA A 191 -51.70 3.23 6.74
CA ALA A 191 -52.70 3.08 5.68
C ALA A 191 -53.69 1.94 5.96
N ALA A 192 -53.22 0.83 6.53
CA ALA A 192 -54.09 -0.27 6.97
C ALA A 192 -55.03 0.18 8.08
N ASP A 193 -54.52 0.88 9.09
CA ASP A 193 -55.32 1.39 10.21
C ASP A 193 -56.35 2.43 9.74
N GLN A 194 -55.99 3.27 8.75
CA GLN A 194 -56.94 4.19 8.12
C GLN A 194 -58.02 3.46 7.31
N ALA A 195 -57.67 2.43 6.54
CA ALA A 195 -58.64 1.64 5.78
C ALA A 195 -59.63 0.91 6.71
N GLU A 196 -59.14 0.38 7.83
CA GLU A 196 -59.97 -0.23 8.87
C GLU A 196 -60.88 0.79 9.55
N ALA A 197 -60.38 1.99 9.87
CA ALA A 197 -61.18 3.07 10.44
C ALA A 197 -62.25 3.62 9.47
N MET A 198 -62.09 3.40 8.17
CA MET A 198 -63.10 3.75 7.16
C MET A 198 -64.23 2.72 7.05
N ILE A 199 -64.11 1.53 7.65
CA ILE A 199 -65.20 0.55 7.73
C ILE A 199 -66.26 1.17 8.65
N PRO A 200 -67.38 1.70 8.11
CA PRO A 200 -68.31 2.45 8.91
C PRO A 200 -69.15 1.51 9.78
N ASP A 201 -69.57 1.99 10.95
CA ASP A 201 -70.50 1.30 11.86
C ASP A 201 -71.95 1.21 11.33
N TYR A 202 -72.22 1.69 10.11
CA TYR A 202 -73.58 1.96 9.61
C TYR A 202 -73.82 1.31 8.24
N GLU A 203 -74.93 0.56 8.08
CA GLU A 203 -75.57 -0.12 6.91
C GLU A 203 -74.91 -0.06 5.51
N SER A 204 -73.58 -0.13 5.40
CA SER A 204 -72.89 -0.26 4.13
C SER A 204 -73.06 -1.67 3.58
N SER A 205 -73.19 -1.81 2.26
CA SER A 205 -73.28 -3.12 1.60
C SER A 205 -72.14 -4.05 2.07
N PRO A 206 -72.42 -5.32 2.44
CA PRO A 206 -71.41 -6.29 2.89
C PRO A 206 -70.22 -6.43 1.93
N ASP A 207 -70.45 -6.25 0.62
CA ASP A 207 -69.42 -6.31 -0.41
C ASP A 207 -68.38 -5.19 -0.25
N TYR A 208 -68.81 -4.00 0.18
CA TYR A 208 -67.92 -2.86 0.39
C TYR A 208 -67.05 -3.03 1.64
N GLN A 209 -67.62 -3.55 2.72
CA GLN A 209 -66.87 -3.86 3.95
C GLN A 209 -65.80 -4.92 3.67
N THR A 210 -66.16 -5.97 2.91
CA THR A 210 -65.22 -7.03 2.54
C THR A 210 -64.07 -6.49 1.70
N ALA A 211 -64.34 -5.60 0.74
CA ALA A 211 -63.30 -4.98 -0.08
C ALA A 211 -62.33 -4.10 0.73
N LEU A 212 -62.84 -3.28 1.66
CA LEU A 212 -62.01 -2.45 2.55
C LEU A 212 -61.18 -3.30 3.50
N GLN A 213 -61.77 -4.36 4.05
CA GLN A 213 -61.06 -5.25 4.96
C GLN A 213 -59.94 -6.01 4.23
N GLN A 214 -60.22 -6.51 3.03
CA GLN A 214 -59.19 -7.13 2.19
C GLN A 214 -58.05 -6.14 1.87
N GLN A 215 -58.37 -4.88 1.59
CA GLN A 215 -57.37 -3.84 1.36
C GLN A 215 -56.51 -3.56 2.62
N ALA A 216 -57.12 -3.54 3.80
CA ALA A 216 -56.40 -3.38 5.07
C ALA A 216 -55.47 -4.57 5.34
N ASP A 217 -55.93 -5.79 5.08
CA ASP A 217 -55.14 -7.02 5.23
C ASP A 217 -53.96 -7.06 4.26
N ASP A 218 -54.16 -6.64 3.00
CA ASP A 218 -53.08 -6.53 2.01
C ASP A 218 -52.00 -5.53 2.47
N PHE A 219 -52.39 -4.38 3.03
CA PHE A 219 -51.44 -3.40 3.59
C PHE A 219 -50.68 -3.94 4.81
N ARG A 220 -51.35 -4.67 5.70
CA ARG A 220 -50.70 -5.35 6.85
C ARG A 220 -49.71 -6.40 6.37
N ALA A 221 -50.08 -7.21 5.39
CA ALA A 221 -49.20 -8.22 4.81
C ALA A 221 -47.92 -7.59 4.23
N GLU A 222 -48.04 -6.51 3.45
CA GLU A 222 -46.88 -5.81 2.89
C GLU A 222 -45.99 -5.18 3.99
N ALA A 223 -46.60 -4.57 5.03
CA ALA A 223 -45.85 -4.01 6.16
C ALA A 223 -45.06 -5.09 6.92
N THR A 224 -45.64 -6.27 7.13
CA THR A 224 -44.95 -7.40 7.78
C THR A 224 -43.80 -7.95 6.93
N ASP A 225 -43.97 -8.07 5.61
CA ASP A 225 -42.90 -8.52 4.71
C ASP A 225 -41.73 -7.52 4.69
N LEU A 226 -42.01 -6.22 4.63
CA LEU A 226 -40.99 -5.17 4.73
C LEU A 226 -40.22 -5.25 6.06
N THR A 227 -40.90 -5.53 7.16
CA THR A 227 -40.29 -5.67 8.50
C THR A 227 -39.41 -6.92 8.59
N LYS A 228 -39.82 -8.03 7.96
CA LYS A 228 -39.02 -9.25 7.85
C LYS A 228 -37.76 -9.02 7.00
N ARG A 229 -37.90 -8.38 5.83
CA ARG A 229 -36.77 -8.00 4.97
C ARG A 229 -35.80 -7.05 5.68
N ARG A 230 -36.32 -6.09 6.46
CA ARG A 230 -35.54 -5.16 7.29
C ARG A 230 -34.61 -5.92 8.23
N THR A 231 -35.15 -6.90 8.96
CA THR A 231 -34.37 -7.69 9.93
C THR A 231 -33.23 -8.45 9.25
N GLY A 232 -33.52 -9.10 8.11
CA GLY A 232 -32.50 -9.78 7.31
C GLY A 232 -31.39 -8.85 6.80
N MET A 233 -31.77 -7.66 6.31
CA MET A 233 -30.80 -6.66 5.84
C MET A 233 -29.96 -6.06 6.98
N LEU A 234 -30.54 -5.89 8.18
CA LEU A 234 -29.80 -5.41 9.36
C LEU A 234 -28.67 -6.39 9.71
N TYR A 235 -28.99 -7.68 9.87
CA TYR A 235 -27.97 -8.69 10.15
C TYR A 235 -26.93 -8.77 9.03
N GLY A 236 -27.37 -8.82 7.77
CA GLY A 236 -26.45 -8.83 6.62
C GLY A 236 -25.52 -7.61 6.59
N GLY A 237 -26.04 -6.42 6.85
CA GLY A 237 -25.28 -5.18 6.93
C GLY A 237 -24.26 -5.18 8.07
N VAL A 238 -24.66 -5.61 9.28
CA VAL A 238 -23.76 -5.70 10.44
C VAL A 238 -22.63 -6.71 10.19
N TYR A 239 -22.95 -7.89 9.64
CA TYR A 239 -21.93 -8.89 9.28
C TYR A 239 -20.94 -8.35 8.25
N LEU A 240 -21.42 -7.69 7.20
CA LEU A 240 -20.54 -7.07 6.19
C LEU A 240 -19.67 -5.95 6.77
N ALA A 241 -20.20 -5.15 7.69
CA ALA A 241 -19.43 -4.10 8.36
C ALA A 241 -18.30 -4.69 9.23
N ILE A 242 -18.60 -5.70 10.04
CA ILE A 242 -17.61 -6.39 10.89
C ILE A 242 -16.55 -7.06 10.02
N PHE A 243 -16.98 -7.80 8.98
CA PHE A 243 -16.06 -8.44 8.04
C PHE A 243 -15.14 -7.42 7.35
N GLY A 244 -15.71 -6.31 6.90
CA GLY A 244 -14.96 -5.21 6.31
C GLY A 244 -13.91 -4.63 7.25
N LEU A 245 -14.28 -4.37 8.51
CA LEU A 245 -13.35 -3.87 9.54
C LEU A 245 -12.22 -4.87 9.83
N LEU A 246 -12.53 -6.17 9.93
CA LEU A 246 -11.52 -7.21 10.15
C LEU A 246 -10.53 -7.30 8.99
N LEU A 247 -11.00 -7.24 7.74
CA LEU A 247 -10.13 -7.22 6.56
C LEU A 247 -9.23 -5.97 6.53
N THR A 248 -9.79 -4.79 6.84
CA THR A 248 -9.02 -3.55 6.91
C THR A 248 -7.98 -3.59 8.04
N ALA A 249 -8.30 -4.16 9.20
CA ALA A 249 -7.32 -4.34 10.27
C ALA A 249 -6.23 -5.35 9.89
N TYR A 250 -6.59 -6.44 9.22
CA TYR A 250 -5.64 -7.47 8.76
C TYR A 250 -4.64 -6.94 7.74
N SER A 251 -5.03 -5.97 6.90
CA SER A 251 -4.14 -5.36 5.89
C SER A 251 -2.94 -4.59 6.47
N ILE A 252 -2.98 -4.23 7.76
CA ILE A 252 -1.89 -3.53 8.45
C ILE A 252 -0.65 -4.43 8.62
N ILE A 253 -0.83 -5.74 8.81
CA ILE A 253 0.25 -6.71 9.02
C ILE A 253 1.21 -6.77 7.80
N PRO A 254 0.74 -7.04 6.57
CA PRO A 254 1.61 -7.05 5.40
C PRO A 254 2.23 -5.68 5.11
N LEU A 255 1.54 -4.58 5.42
CA LEU A 255 2.08 -3.22 5.26
C LEU A 255 3.29 -2.98 6.18
N ARG A 256 3.24 -3.43 7.44
CA ARG A 256 4.40 -3.37 8.34
C ARG A 256 5.59 -4.15 7.81
N ASN A 257 5.35 -5.33 7.24
CA ASN A 257 6.40 -6.13 6.61
C ASN A 257 6.95 -5.47 5.34
N ALA A 258 6.10 -4.78 4.56
CA ALA A 258 6.53 -4.05 3.39
C ALA A 258 7.45 -2.88 3.79
N ILE A 259 7.11 -2.13 4.84
CA ILE A 259 7.95 -1.06 5.37
C ILE A 259 9.31 -1.61 5.85
N LYS A 260 9.33 -2.77 6.53
CA LYS A 260 10.60 -3.44 6.92
C LYS A 260 11.43 -3.80 5.69
N SER A 261 10.80 -4.38 4.66
CA SER A 261 11.48 -4.77 3.41
C SER A 261 12.01 -3.55 2.65
N LYS A 262 11.27 -2.43 2.66
CA LYS A 262 11.74 -1.16 2.10
C LYS A 262 12.94 -0.62 2.86
N ARG A 263 12.90 -0.60 4.20
CA ARG A 263 14.05 -0.20 5.02
C ARG A 263 15.28 -1.09 4.79
N GLN A 264 15.08 -2.37 4.49
CA GLN A 264 16.17 -3.28 4.09
C GLN A 264 16.72 -2.93 2.70
N LEU A 265 15.88 -2.56 1.73
CA LEU A 265 16.33 -2.05 0.42
C LEU A 265 17.12 -0.75 0.55
N ASP A 266 16.68 0.13 1.45
CA ASP A 266 17.31 1.43 1.69
C ASP A 266 18.60 1.30 2.56
N GLY A 267 18.95 0.09 3.02
CA GLY A 267 20.11 -0.15 3.88
C GLY A 267 20.01 0.46 5.28
N ILE A 268 18.78 0.79 5.73
CA ILE A 268 18.55 1.47 7.02
C ILE A 268 18.54 0.49 8.19
N ASN A 269 18.40 -0.82 7.96
CA ASN A 269 18.09 -1.77 9.04
C ASN A 269 18.79 -3.13 8.99
N LEU A 270 19.99 -3.22 8.39
CA LEU A 270 20.85 -4.36 8.66
C LEU A 270 21.51 -4.16 10.03
N GLY A 271 20.90 -4.72 11.07
CA GLY A 271 21.55 -4.82 12.38
C GLY A 271 22.89 -5.55 12.25
N LYS A 272 23.92 -5.13 13.01
CA LYS A 272 25.33 -5.62 13.01
C LYS A 272 25.55 -6.98 12.32
N THR A 273 25.57 -7.01 10.99
CA THR A 273 25.98 -8.19 10.24
C THR A 273 27.51 -8.26 10.28
N ARG A 274 28.04 -9.37 10.81
CA ARG A 274 29.46 -9.55 11.09
C ARG A 274 30.24 -9.90 9.82
N LEU A 275 30.44 -8.92 8.94
CA LEU A 275 31.46 -8.99 7.90
C LEU A 275 32.80 -8.56 8.52
N LYS A 276 33.83 -9.42 8.44
CA LYS A 276 35.20 -9.05 8.83
C LYS A 276 36.07 -8.96 7.57
N TRP A 277 36.80 -7.86 7.43
CA TRP A 277 37.73 -7.63 6.33
C TRP A 277 39.09 -8.26 6.67
N ASN A 278 39.61 -9.14 5.82
CA ASN A 278 40.86 -9.87 6.09
C ASN A 278 42.10 -9.23 5.44
N GLY A 279 42.07 -7.94 5.11
CA GLY A 279 43.27 -7.17 4.75
C GLY A 279 44.14 -7.81 3.67
N GLY A 280 43.66 -7.89 2.42
CA GLY A 280 44.53 -8.25 1.31
C GLY A 280 43.87 -8.62 -0.01
N ALA A 281 42.82 -9.46 -0.01
CA ALA A 281 42.18 -9.89 -1.27
C ALA A 281 40.78 -10.51 -1.11
N GLY A 282 40.13 -10.36 0.05
CA GLY A 282 38.82 -10.97 0.23
C GLY A 282 38.16 -10.68 1.57
N VAL A 283 36.83 -10.65 1.53
CA VAL A 283 35.95 -10.60 2.70
C VAL A 283 35.41 -11.99 2.96
N THR A 284 35.62 -12.51 4.17
CA THR A 284 35.04 -13.79 4.58
C THR A 284 33.74 -13.54 5.35
N LEU A 285 32.64 -14.09 4.82
CA LEU A 285 31.35 -14.16 5.50
C LEU A 285 31.39 -15.27 6.55
N ARG A 286 31.18 -14.96 7.83
CA ARG A 286 30.76 -15.96 8.82
C ARG A 286 29.25 -15.86 9.00
N PHE A 287 28.55 -16.94 8.66
CA PHE A 287 27.14 -17.15 8.98
C PHE A 287 27.00 -17.62 10.44
#